data_AF-A0A966IHQ2-F1
#
_entry.id   AF-A0A966IHQ2-F1
#
_cell.length_a   1.000
_cell.length_b   1.000
_cell.length_c   1.000
_cell.angle_alpha   90.00
_cell.angle_beta   90.00
_cell.angle_gamma   90.00
#
_symmetry.space_group_name_H-M   'P 1'
#
loop_
_entity.id
_entity.type
_entity.pdbx_description
1 polymer ?
#
loop_
_entity_poly.entity_id
_entity_poly.type
_entity_poly.pdbx_seq_one_letter_code
_entity_poly.pdbx_strand_id
1 'polypeptide(L)'
;MSDGPLIVQSDKTLLLDIDHPLSTECRRAIAPFAELEKSPEHIHTYRLTSLGLWNARAAGHDAEQVIDTLLKYSRYAVPNALLLDVAETMGRYGRLRLESHPVHGLILISTDAAVLQEVIRAKKVAPLLGAKIDDETITVHPSQRGHLKQALLRLGWPAEDFAGYVDGQAHPISLKEEGWKLRDYQRLAAEGFWHGGSGVVVLPCGAGKTLVGAAAMAHAQATTLILVTNTVAARQWRDELLRRTSLHEDEIGEYSGSKKEIRPVT
;
A
#
# COMPACT_ATOMS: atom_id res chain seq x y z
N MET A 1 36.03 -6.21 6.09
CA MET A 1 34.89 -7.12 6.35
C MET A 1 34.12 -6.52 7.50
N SER A 2 32.88 -6.15 7.27
CA SER A 2 31.97 -5.60 8.28
C SER A 2 31.45 -6.72 9.17
N ASP A 3 31.50 -6.53 10.49
CA ASP A 3 30.90 -7.44 11.47
C ASP A 3 29.39 -7.16 11.56
N GLY A 4 28.69 -7.44 10.46
CA GLY A 4 27.29 -7.12 10.28
C GLY A 4 26.35 -8.26 10.71
N PRO A 5 25.11 -7.94 11.13
CA PRO A 5 24.11 -8.95 11.49
C PRO A 5 23.45 -9.62 10.27
N LEU A 6 23.67 -9.12 9.04
CA LEU A 6 22.91 -9.50 7.86
C LEU A 6 23.74 -10.35 6.89
N ILE A 7 23.20 -11.45 6.39
CA ILE A 7 23.79 -12.18 5.26
C ILE A 7 22.89 -11.92 4.05
N VAL A 8 23.47 -11.33 3.01
CA VAL A 8 22.76 -10.93 1.79
C VAL A 8 23.07 -11.92 0.68
N GLN A 9 22.05 -12.63 0.20
CA GLN A 9 22.20 -13.67 -0.82
C GLN A 9 21.82 -13.14 -2.21
N SER A 10 22.39 -13.75 -3.25
CA SER A 10 22.14 -13.35 -4.65
C SER A 10 20.70 -13.60 -5.10
N ASP A 11 19.97 -14.48 -4.43
CA ASP A 11 18.57 -14.82 -4.70
C ASP A 11 17.57 -13.90 -3.97
N LYS A 12 18.02 -12.72 -3.55
CA LYS A 12 17.23 -11.70 -2.83
C LYS A 12 16.84 -12.09 -1.39
N THR A 13 17.37 -13.19 -0.86
CA THR A 13 17.18 -13.57 0.55
C THR A 13 18.11 -12.77 1.46
N LEU A 14 17.59 -12.27 2.56
CA LEU A 14 18.36 -11.65 3.64
C LEU A 14 18.19 -12.48 4.92
N LEU A 15 19.30 -12.95 5.49
CA LEU A 15 19.30 -13.70 6.75
C LEU A 15 19.81 -12.78 7.85
N LEU A 16 18.93 -12.42 8.78
CA LEU A 16 19.24 -11.54 9.90
C LEU A 16 19.51 -12.38 11.15
N ASP A 17 20.73 -12.26 11.68
CA ASP A 17 21.12 -12.80 12.97
C ASP A 17 20.56 -11.92 14.10
N ILE A 18 19.67 -12.50 14.90
CA ILE A 18 18.93 -11.79 15.96
C ILE A 18 19.77 -11.62 17.21
N ASP A 19 20.72 -12.52 17.45
CA ASP A 19 21.60 -12.48 18.61
C ASP A 19 22.70 -11.42 18.50
N HIS A 20 22.90 -10.88 17.28
CA HIS A 20 23.88 -9.83 17.05
C HIS A 20 23.45 -8.47 17.67
N PRO A 21 24.36 -7.69 18.29
CA PRO A 21 24.01 -6.42 18.95
C PRO A 21 23.30 -5.39 18.05
N LEU A 22 23.63 -5.38 16.75
CA LEU A 22 23.01 -4.49 15.75
C LEU A 22 21.71 -5.04 15.13
N SER A 23 21.19 -6.20 15.59
CA SER A 23 20.05 -6.86 14.96
C SER A 23 18.79 -5.98 14.93
N THR A 24 18.51 -5.27 16.03
CA THR A 24 17.34 -4.38 16.13
C THR A 24 17.45 -3.18 15.21
N GLU A 25 18.64 -2.57 15.09
CA GLU A 25 18.89 -1.45 14.18
C GLU A 25 18.77 -1.92 12.73
N CYS A 26 19.43 -3.03 12.38
CA CYS A 26 19.37 -3.62 11.04
C CYS A 26 17.92 -3.99 10.67
N ARG A 27 17.15 -4.57 11.59
CA ARG A 27 15.75 -4.92 11.37
C ARG A 27 14.90 -3.71 10.99
N ARG A 28 15.11 -2.57 11.67
CA ARG A 28 14.43 -1.31 11.35
C ARG A 28 14.89 -0.75 10.00
N ALA A 29 16.18 -0.87 9.70
CA ALA A 29 16.76 -0.34 8.47
C ALA A 29 16.28 -1.08 7.21
N ILE A 30 16.07 -2.40 7.27
CA ILE A 30 15.59 -3.19 6.13
C ILE A 30 14.06 -3.20 5.99
N ALA A 31 13.32 -2.84 7.06
CA ALA A 31 11.86 -2.89 7.09
C ALA A 31 11.14 -2.13 5.95
N PRO A 32 11.65 -0.98 5.45
CA PRO A 32 10.97 -0.27 4.36
C PRO A 32 10.95 -1.02 3.02
N PHE A 33 11.90 -1.93 2.79
CA PHE A 33 12.12 -2.54 1.47
C PHE A 33 12.22 -4.06 1.46
N ALA A 34 12.25 -4.72 2.62
CA ALA A 34 12.32 -6.17 2.75
C ALA A 34 11.13 -6.73 3.52
N GLU A 35 10.56 -7.84 3.01
CA GLU A 35 9.41 -8.51 3.61
C GLU A 35 9.87 -9.67 4.50
N LEU A 36 9.27 -9.83 5.69
CA LEU A 36 9.58 -10.96 6.58
C LEU A 36 8.92 -12.25 6.05
N GLU A 37 9.74 -13.26 5.73
CA GLU A 37 9.24 -14.59 5.35
C GLU A 37 9.13 -15.53 6.55
N LYS A 38 10.14 -15.55 7.42
CA LYS A 38 10.22 -16.47 8.58
C LYS A 38 10.92 -15.82 9.77
N SER A 39 10.47 -16.14 10.98
CA SER A 39 11.05 -15.63 12.23
C SER A 39 11.27 -16.74 13.28
N PRO A 40 12.18 -17.69 13.03
CA PRO A 40 12.64 -18.63 14.05
C PRO A 40 13.56 -17.92 15.07
N GLU A 41 13.96 -18.63 16.12
CA GLU A 41 14.62 -18.07 17.31
C GLU A 41 15.88 -17.24 17.02
N HIS A 42 16.79 -17.74 16.17
CA HIS A 42 18.11 -17.11 15.97
C HIS A 42 18.26 -16.34 14.65
N ILE A 43 17.67 -16.84 13.55
CA ILE A 43 17.87 -16.28 12.20
C ILE A 43 16.54 -15.94 11.56
N HIS A 44 16.21 -14.66 11.44
CA HIS A 44 15.05 -14.23 10.67
C HIS A 44 15.37 -14.21 9.18
N THR A 45 14.42 -14.67 8.36
CA THR A 45 14.52 -14.66 6.89
C THR A 45 13.64 -13.56 6.33
N TYR A 46 14.25 -12.64 5.59
CA TYR A 46 13.57 -11.61 4.83
C TYR A 46 13.82 -11.80 3.32
N ARG A 47 12.97 -11.19 2.49
CA ARG A 47 13.08 -11.20 1.04
C ARG A 47 13.01 -9.78 0.49
N LEU A 48 13.93 -9.44 -0.41
CA LEU A 48 13.77 -8.27 -1.28
C LEU A 48 12.78 -8.61 -2.39
N THR A 49 11.66 -7.89 -2.43
CA THR A 49 10.66 -8.01 -3.48
C THR A 49 10.66 -6.75 -4.34
N SER A 50 10.33 -6.85 -5.64
CA SER A 50 10.22 -5.67 -6.49
C SER A 50 9.18 -4.68 -5.94
N LEU A 51 8.07 -5.20 -5.41
CA LEU A 51 7.05 -4.39 -4.74
C LEU A 51 7.60 -3.68 -3.49
N GLY A 52 8.36 -4.37 -2.63
CA GLY A 52 8.99 -3.77 -1.46
C GLY A 52 9.95 -2.65 -1.84
N LEU A 53 10.80 -2.85 -2.86
CA LEU A 53 11.70 -1.83 -3.39
C LEU A 53 10.95 -0.61 -3.96
N TRP A 54 9.86 -0.83 -4.70
CA TRP A 54 9.04 0.26 -5.23
C TRP A 54 8.25 0.99 -4.14
N ASN A 55 7.75 0.28 -3.13
CA ASN A 55 7.10 0.90 -1.97
C ASN A 55 8.08 1.75 -1.17
N ALA A 56 9.32 1.28 -1.00
CA ALA A 56 10.37 2.07 -0.38
C ALA A 56 10.63 3.35 -1.18
N ARG A 57 10.68 3.25 -2.51
CA ARG A 57 10.83 4.42 -3.40
C ARG A 57 9.66 5.40 -3.27
N ALA A 58 8.43 4.91 -3.24
CA ALA A 58 7.23 5.70 -3.00
C ALA A 58 7.26 6.41 -1.63
N ALA A 59 7.85 5.78 -0.62
CA ALA A 59 8.03 6.31 0.73
C ALA A 59 9.24 7.27 0.86
N GLY A 60 9.94 7.57 -0.24
CA GLY A 60 11.05 8.53 -0.26
C GLY A 60 12.44 7.91 -0.09
N HIS A 61 12.57 6.58 -0.05
CA HIS A 61 13.88 5.92 -0.03
C HIS A 61 14.44 5.75 -1.44
N ASP A 62 15.65 6.24 -1.69
CA ASP A 62 16.31 6.01 -2.98
C ASP A 62 17.11 4.69 -3.00
N ALA A 63 17.60 4.31 -4.18
CA ALA A 63 18.36 3.08 -4.35
C ALA A 63 19.71 3.10 -3.61
N GLU A 64 20.33 4.28 -3.50
CA GLU A 64 21.62 4.45 -2.83
C GLU A 64 21.47 4.14 -1.34
N GLN A 65 20.45 4.68 -0.67
CA GLN A 65 20.13 4.40 0.72
C GLN A 65 19.87 2.90 0.99
N VAL A 66 19.16 2.22 0.08
CA VAL A 66 18.91 0.77 0.19
C VAL A 66 20.22 -0.01 0.05
N ILE A 67 21.03 0.33 -0.95
CA ILE A 67 22.34 -0.29 -1.20
C ILE A 67 23.28 -0.07 -0.01
N ASP A 68 23.38 1.15 0.49
CA ASP A 68 24.17 1.52 1.66
C ASP A 68 23.74 0.75 2.90
N THR A 69 22.43 0.57 3.08
CA THR A 69 21.90 -0.25 4.18
C THR A 69 22.36 -1.70 4.05
N LEU A 70 22.25 -2.30 2.87
CA LEU A 70 22.71 -3.67 2.63
C LEU A 70 24.21 -3.80 2.87
N LEU A 71 25.03 -2.86 2.38
CA LEU A 71 26.47 -2.86 2.55
C LEU A 71 26.88 -2.65 4.02
N LYS A 72 26.25 -1.70 4.72
CA LYS A 72 26.53 -1.37 6.12
C LYS A 72 26.34 -2.57 7.05
N TYR A 73 25.25 -3.30 6.89
CA TYR A 73 24.90 -4.41 7.79
C TYR A 73 25.32 -5.78 7.29
N SER A 74 25.87 -5.91 6.08
CA SER A 74 26.26 -7.22 5.58
C SER A 74 27.48 -7.76 6.34
N ARG A 75 27.42 -9.03 6.74
CA ARG A 75 28.54 -9.80 7.27
C ARG A 75 29.56 -10.17 6.20
N TYR A 76 29.08 -10.33 4.96
CA TYR A 76 29.88 -10.75 3.81
C TYR A 76 29.78 -9.70 2.69
N ALA A 77 30.59 -9.85 1.65
CA ALA A 77 30.46 -8.99 0.48
C ALA A 77 29.08 -9.20 -0.17
N VAL A 78 28.35 -8.11 -0.40
CA VAL A 78 27.06 -8.15 -1.11
C VAL A 78 27.33 -8.46 -2.58
N PRO A 79 26.61 -9.42 -3.21
CA PRO A 79 26.80 -9.70 -4.63
C PRO A 79 26.52 -8.47 -5.51
N ASN A 80 27.49 -8.08 -6.36
CA ASN A 80 27.34 -6.93 -7.25
C ASN A 80 26.11 -7.02 -8.17
N ALA A 81 25.76 -8.23 -8.63
CA ALA A 81 24.58 -8.45 -9.45
C ALA A 81 23.28 -8.05 -8.70
N LEU A 82 23.21 -8.26 -7.39
CA LEU A 82 22.07 -7.83 -6.59
C LEU A 82 22.02 -6.31 -6.45
N LEU A 83 23.16 -5.66 -6.25
CA LEU A 83 23.23 -4.19 -6.16
C LEU A 83 22.72 -3.52 -7.45
N LEU A 84 23.14 -4.05 -8.61
CA LEU A 84 22.67 -3.60 -9.91
C LEU A 84 21.16 -3.83 -10.09
N ASP A 85 20.66 -5.01 -9.70
CA ASP A 85 19.23 -5.34 -9.78
C ASP A 85 18.37 -4.42 -8.88
N VAL A 86 18.84 -4.07 -7.67
CA VAL A 86 18.16 -3.11 -6.78
C VAL A 86 18.09 -1.73 -7.43
N ALA A 87 19.22 -1.23 -7.95
CA ALA A 87 19.28 0.07 -8.61
C ALA A 87 18.38 0.12 -9.85
N GLU A 88 18.45 -0.91 -10.70
CA GLU A 88 17.60 -1.01 -11.89
C GLU A 88 16.12 -1.07 -11.51
N THR A 89 15.75 -1.95 -10.58
CA THR A 89 14.36 -2.13 -10.15
C THR A 89 13.78 -0.84 -9.61
N MET A 90 14.47 -0.17 -8.68
CA MET A 90 14.00 1.09 -8.11
C MET A 90 13.97 2.23 -9.14
N GLY A 91 14.87 2.22 -10.12
CA GLY A 91 14.91 3.18 -11.23
C GLY A 91 13.75 3.05 -12.24
N ARG A 92 12.93 2.00 -12.14
CA ARG A 92 11.68 1.87 -12.93
C ARG A 92 10.52 2.64 -12.32
N TYR A 93 10.56 2.93 -11.01
CA TYR A 93 9.52 3.70 -10.35
C TYR A 93 9.50 5.14 -10.86
N GLY A 94 8.30 5.63 -11.15
CA GLY A 94 8.06 6.99 -11.64
C GLY A 94 8.31 7.23 -13.13
N ARG A 95 8.66 6.18 -13.89
CA ARG A 95 8.62 6.25 -15.36
C ARG A 95 7.22 6.20 -15.94
N LEU A 96 6.24 5.75 -15.15
CA LEU A 96 4.83 5.72 -15.51
C LEU A 96 4.03 6.44 -14.42
N ARG A 97 3.12 7.30 -14.84
CA ARG A 97 2.24 8.07 -13.95
C ARG A 97 0.80 8.01 -14.44
N LEU A 98 -0.11 7.71 -13.53
CA LEU A 98 -1.54 7.84 -13.75
C LEU A 98 -2.00 9.20 -13.26
N GLU A 99 -2.63 9.98 -14.13
CA GLU A 99 -3.07 11.34 -13.85
C GLU A 99 -4.51 11.57 -14.32
N SER A 100 -5.18 12.54 -13.70
CA SER A 100 -6.49 13.00 -14.15
C SER A 100 -6.29 14.16 -15.12
N HIS A 101 -6.74 13.99 -16.35
CA HIS A 101 -6.67 14.99 -17.42
C HIS A 101 -8.04 15.68 -17.61
N PRO A 102 -8.09 17.02 -17.67
CA PRO A 102 -9.36 17.77 -17.79
C PRO A 102 -10.22 17.37 -18.99
N VAL A 103 -9.60 16.99 -20.10
CA VAL A 103 -10.29 16.67 -21.37
C VAL A 103 -10.42 15.16 -21.59
N HIS A 104 -9.45 14.38 -21.11
CA HIS A 104 -9.29 12.98 -21.50
C HIS A 104 -9.63 12.00 -20.36
N GLY A 105 -9.97 12.52 -19.18
CA GLY A 105 -10.19 11.69 -17.99
C GLY A 105 -8.89 11.06 -17.52
N LEU A 106 -8.90 9.77 -17.20
CA LEU A 106 -7.71 9.09 -16.71
C LEU A 106 -6.71 8.86 -17.85
N ILE A 107 -5.46 9.28 -17.63
CA ILE A 107 -4.35 9.08 -18.57
C ILE A 107 -3.17 8.38 -17.90
N LEU A 108 -2.40 7.66 -18.70
CA LEU A 108 -1.09 7.12 -18.34
C LEU A 108 -0.03 7.90 -19.12
N ILE A 109 0.83 8.58 -18.37
CA ILE A 109 1.97 9.35 -18.88
C ILE A 109 3.25 8.57 -18.62
N SER A 110 4.22 8.65 -19.54
CA SER A 110 5.57 8.15 -19.33
C SER A 110 6.63 9.22 -19.55
N THR A 111 7.68 9.21 -18.73
CA THR A 111 8.88 10.02 -18.97
C THR A 111 9.86 9.37 -19.96
N ASP A 112 9.51 8.18 -20.47
CA ASP A 112 10.32 7.39 -21.38
C ASP A 112 9.42 6.77 -22.45
N ALA A 113 9.43 7.35 -23.65
CA ALA A 113 8.60 6.89 -24.76
C ALA A 113 8.82 5.40 -25.10
N ALA A 114 10.03 4.86 -24.91
CA ALA A 114 10.30 3.45 -25.18
C ALA A 114 9.56 2.55 -24.18
N VAL A 115 9.52 2.94 -22.90
CA VAL A 115 8.74 2.25 -21.86
C VAL A 115 7.26 2.27 -22.20
N LEU A 116 6.72 3.42 -22.62
CA LEU A 116 5.31 3.49 -23.01
C LEU A 116 5.00 2.59 -24.22
N GLN A 117 5.88 2.54 -25.22
CA GLN A 117 5.71 1.64 -26.37
C GLN A 117 5.74 0.17 -25.98
N GLU A 118 6.60 -0.23 -25.04
CA GLU A 118 6.62 -1.58 -24.48
C GLU A 118 5.30 -1.92 -23.78
N VAL A 119 4.82 -1.01 -22.93
CA VAL A 119 3.57 -1.14 -22.16
C VAL A 119 2.36 -1.27 -23.07
N ILE A 120 2.27 -0.43 -24.12
CA ILE A 120 1.16 -0.47 -25.09
C ILE A 120 1.09 -1.82 -25.82
N ARG A 121 2.24 -2.44 -26.10
CA ARG A 121 2.31 -3.73 -26.83
C ARG A 121 2.05 -4.93 -25.92
N ALA A 122 2.11 -4.76 -24.60
CA ALA A 122 1.92 -5.85 -23.66
C ALA A 122 0.48 -6.36 -23.71
N LYS A 123 0.30 -7.65 -24.05
CA LYS A 123 -1.01 -8.29 -24.27
C LYS A 123 -2.01 -8.12 -23.11
N LYS A 124 -1.53 -8.05 -21.87
CA LYS A 124 -2.37 -7.88 -20.67
C LYS A 124 -2.70 -6.43 -20.35
N VAL A 125 -1.95 -5.48 -20.91
CA VAL A 125 -2.10 -4.04 -20.66
C VAL A 125 -2.89 -3.39 -21.78
N ALA A 126 -2.63 -3.73 -23.04
CA ALA A 126 -3.29 -3.16 -24.21
C ALA A 126 -4.84 -3.06 -24.10
N PRO A 127 -5.57 -4.08 -23.59
CA PRO A 127 -7.04 -3.99 -23.46
C PRO A 127 -7.54 -3.01 -22.39
N LEU A 128 -6.64 -2.51 -21.53
CA LEU A 128 -6.94 -1.60 -20.42
C LEU A 128 -6.71 -0.13 -20.82
N LEU A 129 -6.06 0.09 -21.96
CA LEU A 129 -5.71 1.39 -22.51
C LEU A 129 -6.74 1.82 -23.57
N GLY A 130 -6.86 3.13 -23.78
CA GLY A 130 -7.69 3.74 -24.81
C GLY A 130 -6.86 4.29 -25.97
N ALA A 131 -7.34 5.38 -26.57
CA ALA A 131 -6.63 6.07 -27.66
C ALA A 131 -5.30 6.68 -27.16
N LYS A 132 -4.24 6.50 -27.96
CA LYS A 132 -2.96 7.21 -27.82
C LYS A 132 -3.16 8.69 -28.14
N ILE A 133 -2.69 9.57 -27.25
CA ILE A 133 -2.75 11.03 -27.42
C ILE A 133 -1.50 11.51 -28.14
N ASP A 134 -0.33 11.14 -27.61
CA ASP A 134 0.99 11.46 -28.15
C ASP A 134 1.99 10.34 -27.78
N ASP A 135 3.28 10.55 -28.03
CA ASP A 135 4.33 9.54 -27.81
C ASP A 135 4.58 9.17 -26.34
N GLU A 136 4.12 10.00 -25.40
CA GLU A 136 4.33 9.87 -23.96
C GLU A 136 3.01 9.70 -23.19
N THR A 137 1.86 9.83 -23.86
CA THR A 137 0.55 9.86 -23.20
C THR A 137 -0.48 8.96 -23.90
N ILE A 138 -1.15 8.13 -23.10
CA ILE A 138 -2.28 7.30 -23.56
C ILE A 138 -3.46 7.40 -22.59
N THR A 139 -4.68 7.37 -23.11
CA THR A 139 -5.88 7.33 -22.27
C THR A 139 -6.03 5.96 -21.61
N VAL A 140 -6.69 5.94 -20.45
CA VAL A 140 -6.98 4.73 -19.68
C VAL A 140 -8.45 4.73 -19.30
N HIS A 141 -9.10 3.57 -19.37
CA HIS A 141 -10.46 3.46 -18.88
C HIS A 141 -10.49 3.61 -17.34
N PRO A 142 -11.27 4.54 -16.75
CA PRO A 142 -11.27 4.77 -15.30
C PRO A 142 -11.56 3.51 -14.47
N SER A 143 -12.48 2.66 -14.94
CA SER A 143 -12.83 1.38 -14.32
C SER A 143 -11.69 0.34 -14.36
N GLN A 144 -10.68 0.55 -15.21
CA GLN A 144 -9.53 -0.34 -15.37
C GLN A 144 -8.30 0.13 -14.58
N ARG A 145 -8.33 1.28 -13.90
CA ARG A 145 -7.19 1.83 -13.14
C ARG A 145 -6.51 0.79 -12.25
N GLY A 146 -7.30 0.06 -11.45
CA GLY A 146 -6.77 -1.00 -10.56
C GLY A 146 -6.17 -2.19 -11.33
N HIS A 147 -6.86 -2.67 -12.36
CA HIS A 147 -6.38 -3.77 -13.20
C HIS A 147 -5.10 -3.38 -13.96
N LEU A 148 -5.02 -2.14 -14.45
CA LEU A 148 -3.86 -1.60 -15.13
C LEU A 148 -2.67 -1.56 -14.18
N LYS A 149 -2.83 -1.03 -12.95
CA LYS A 149 -1.76 -1.02 -11.94
C LYS A 149 -1.23 -2.43 -11.66
N GLN A 150 -2.12 -3.42 -11.51
CA GLN A 150 -1.70 -4.81 -11.31
C GLN A 150 -0.97 -5.39 -12.54
N ALA A 151 -1.45 -5.11 -13.75
CA ALA A 151 -0.83 -5.57 -14.98
C ALA A 151 0.56 -4.96 -15.19
N LEU A 152 0.68 -3.66 -14.96
CA LEU A 152 1.92 -2.89 -14.99
C LEU A 152 2.94 -3.38 -13.95
N LEU A 153 2.50 -3.64 -12.73
CA LEU A 153 3.34 -4.21 -11.68
C LEU A 153 3.91 -5.58 -12.07
N ARG A 154 3.08 -6.45 -12.65
CA ARG A 154 3.51 -7.76 -13.17
C ARG A 154 4.43 -7.66 -14.39
N LEU A 155 4.30 -6.60 -15.18
CA LEU A 155 5.17 -6.32 -16.32
C LEU A 155 6.54 -5.76 -15.88
N GLY A 156 6.64 -5.27 -14.64
CA GLY A 156 7.88 -4.70 -14.11
C GLY A 156 7.96 -3.18 -14.21
N TRP A 157 6.84 -2.50 -14.50
CA TRP A 157 6.76 -1.05 -14.66
C TRP A 157 5.68 -0.47 -13.74
N PRO A 158 5.95 -0.25 -12.44
CA PRO A 158 4.95 0.28 -11.52
C PRO A 158 4.54 1.70 -11.94
N ALA A 159 3.23 1.98 -11.92
CA ALA A 159 2.73 3.34 -12.12
C ALA A 159 2.56 4.06 -10.78
N GLU A 160 3.12 5.27 -10.69
CA GLU A 160 2.71 6.25 -9.68
C GLU A 160 1.28 6.69 -9.98
N ASP A 161 0.50 6.98 -8.94
CA ASP A 161 -0.93 7.21 -9.10
C ASP A 161 -1.37 8.54 -8.49
N PHE A 162 -1.38 9.57 -9.34
CA PHE A 162 -1.76 10.95 -9.04
C PHE A 162 -3.17 11.31 -9.54
N ALA A 163 -3.92 10.36 -10.09
CA ALA A 163 -5.26 10.61 -10.60
C ALA A 163 -6.29 10.98 -9.51
N GLY A 164 -5.86 10.99 -8.24
CA GLY A 164 -6.68 11.37 -7.10
C GLY A 164 -7.81 10.38 -6.81
N TYR A 165 -8.68 10.75 -5.89
CA TYR A 165 -9.95 10.07 -5.65
C TYR A 165 -11.09 11.01 -6.05
N VAL A 166 -12.20 10.44 -6.47
CA VAL A 166 -13.45 11.20 -6.55
C VAL A 166 -13.93 11.37 -5.11
N ASP A 167 -14.34 12.58 -4.73
CA ASP A 167 -14.90 12.81 -3.41
C ASP A 167 -16.11 11.90 -3.19
N GLY A 168 -16.11 11.18 -2.07
CA GLY A 168 -17.23 10.36 -1.66
C GLY A 168 -18.47 11.23 -1.41
N GLN A 169 -19.65 10.63 -1.53
CA GLN A 169 -20.87 11.32 -1.13
C GLN A 169 -20.78 11.69 0.35
N ALA A 170 -20.93 12.98 0.66
CA ALA A 170 -20.84 13.48 2.02
C ALA A 170 -21.90 12.82 2.92
N HIS A 171 -21.46 12.37 4.09
CA HIS A 171 -22.30 11.77 5.11
C HIS A 171 -21.71 12.09 6.49
N PRO A 172 -22.34 12.97 7.28
CA PRO A 172 -21.80 13.38 8.58
C PRO A 172 -21.71 12.21 9.56
N ILE A 173 -20.47 11.87 9.94
CA ILE A 173 -20.18 10.88 10.98
C ILE A 173 -19.24 11.53 11.99
N SER A 174 -19.52 11.40 13.28
CA SER A 174 -18.63 11.80 14.36
C SER A 174 -18.47 10.69 15.38
N LEU A 175 -17.30 10.60 16.02
CA LEU A 175 -17.12 9.69 17.14
C LEU A 175 -17.83 10.22 18.39
N LYS A 176 -18.49 9.31 19.13
CA LYS A 176 -19.05 9.56 20.45
C LYS A 176 -18.03 9.12 21.51
N GLU A 177 -17.15 10.03 21.93
CA GLU A 177 -16.10 9.77 22.94
C GLU A 177 -16.57 10.06 24.39
N GLU A 178 -17.86 9.89 24.67
CA GLU A 178 -18.38 10.02 26.03
C GLU A 178 -17.99 8.80 26.87
N GLY A 179 -17.18 9.02 27.92
CA GLY A 179 -16.74 7.96 28.84
C GLY A 179 -15.63 7.04 28.29
N TRP A 180 -15.09 7.32 27.10
CA TRP A 180 -13.92 6.63 26.55
C TRP A 180 -13.22 7.52 25.52
N LYS A 181 -11.96 7.24 25.19
CA LYS A 181 -11.25 7.94 24.11
C LYS A 181 -10.42 6.96 23.30
N LEU A 182 -10.14 7.32 22.05
CA LEU A 182 -9.13 6.61 21.26
C LEU A 182 -7.77 6.64 21.96
N ARG A 183 -7.08 5.50 21.92
CA ARG A 183 -5.68 5.41 22.33
C ARG A 183 -4.81 6.17 21.32
N ASP A 184 -3.66 6.67 21.76
CA ASP A 184 -2.84 7.55 20.93
C ASP A 184 -2.39 6.88 19.62
N TYR A 185 -2.02 5.59 19.66
CA TYR A 185 -1.69 4.84 18.45
C TYR A 185 -2.87 4.66 17.49
N GLN A 186 -4.11 4.63 17.99
CA GLN A 186 -5.31 4.51 17.17
C GLN A 186 -5.62 5.83 16.45
N ARG A 187 -5.46 6.96 17.17
CA ARG A 187 -5.61 8.31 16.61
C ARG A 187 -4.58 8.55 15.53
N LEU A 188 -3.30 8.31 15.83
CA LEU A 188 -2.21 8.45 14.86
C LEU A 188 -2.39 7.54 13.63
N ALA A 189 -2.90 6.32 13.83
CA ALA A 189 -3.20 5.42 12.71
C ALA A 189 -4.32 5.96 11.80
N ALA A 190 -5.39 6.52 12.38
CA ALA A 190 -6.51 7.08 11.62
C ALA A 190 -6.12 8.39 10.89
N GLU A 191 -5.43 9.29 11.58
CA GLU A 191 -4.92 10.55 11.01
C GLU A 191 -3.93 10.27 9.88
N GLY A 192 -2.96 9.38 10.11
CA GLY A 192 -1.97 9.01 9.10
C GLY A 192 -2.61 8.37 7.86
N PHE A 193 -3.64 7.55 8.05
CA PHE A 193 -4.41 6.98 6.95
C PHE A 193 -5.15 8.06 6.14
N TRP A 194 -5.82 9.00 6.82
CA TRP A 194 -6.56 10.08 6.16
C TRP A 194 -5.64 11.01 5.36
N HIS A 195 -4.53 11.44 5.96
CA HIS A 195 -3.55 12.28 5.26
C HIS A 195 -2.85 11.56 4.11
N GLY A 196 -2.68 10.23 4.18
CA GLY A 196 -2.13 9.43 3.09
C GLY A 196 -3.09 9.21 1.91
N GLY A 197 -4.38 9.49 2.07
CA GLY A 197 -5.42 9.29 1.05
C GLY A 197 -5.83 7.82 0.87
N SER A 198 -4.89 6.89 0.78
CA SER A 198 -5.13 5.46 0.90
C SER A 198 -3.95 4.73 1.53
N GLY A 199 -4.20 3.57 2.14
CA GLY A 199 -3.13 2.81 2.77
C GLY A 199 -3.60 1.52 3.45
N VAL A 200 -2.68 0.91 4.19
CA VAL A 200 -2.95 -0.28 5.00
C VAL A 200 -2.50 -0.01 6.43
N VAL A 201 -3.42 -0.17 7.39
CA VAL A 201 -3.12 -0.08 8.82
C VAL A 201 -3.05 -1.48 9.41
N VAL A 202 -1.88 -1.87 9.92
CA VAL A 202 -1.64 -3.19 10.52
C VAL A 202 -1.73 -3.10 12.04
N LEU A 203 -2.70 -3.81 12.63
CA LEU A 203 -2.92 -3.86 14.08
C LEU A 203 -3.15 -5.30 14.55
N PRO A 204 -2.60 -5.71 15.72
CA PRO A 204 -2.82 -7.04 16.26
C PRO A 204 -4.30 -7.26 16.64
N CYS A 205 -4.68 -8.51 16.87
CA CYS A 205 -6.02 -8.84 17.38
C CYS A 205 -6.26 -8.14 18.73
N GLY A 206 -7.47 -7.63 18.95
CA GLY A 206 -7.82 -6.90 20.17
C GLY A 206 -7.30 -5.45 20.28
N ALA A 207 -6.47 -4.96 19.34
CA ALA A 207 -5.93 -3.59 19.38
C ALA A 207 -6.94 -2.49 18.97
N GLY A 208 -8.18 -2.86 18.64
CA GLY A 208 -9.24 -1.92 18.24
C GLY A 208 -9.20 -1.52 16.77
N LYS A 209 -9.03 -2.50 15.86
CA LYS A 209 -9.12 -2.30 14.40
C LYS A 209 -10.41 -1.59 13.98
N THR A 210 -11.53 -2.01 14.55
CA THR A 210 -12.86 -1.41 14.29
C THR A 210 -12.92 0.06 14.71
N LEU A 211 -12.30 0.42 15.84
CA LEU A 211 -12.26 1.81 16.32
C LEU A 211 -11.42 2.71 15.40
N VAL A 212 -10.30 2.20 14.88
CA VAL A 212 -9.50 2.93 13.89
C VAL A 212 -10.29 3.14 12.60
N GLY A 213 -11.05 2.14 12.14
CA GLY A 213 -11.96 2.30 11.01
C GLY A 213 -13.06 3.34 11.26
N ALA A 214 -13.70 3.31 12.43
CA ALA A 214 -14.71 4.30 12.81
C ALA A 214 -14.12 5.73 12.88
N ALA A 215 -12.89 5.87 13.37
CA ALA A 215 -12.16 7.14 13.37
C ALA A 215 -11.87 7.61 11.95
N ALA A 216 -11.41 6.73 11.06
CA ALA A 216 -11.19 7.05 9.65
C ALA A 216 -12.51 7.49 8.97
N MET A 217 -13.63 6.84 9.27
CA MET A 217 -14.96 7.25 8.79
C MET A 217 -15.35 8.64 9.29
N ALA A 218 -15.07 8.96 10.56
CA ALA A 218 -15.34 10.28 11.14
C ALA A 218 -14.45 11.38 10.54
N HIS A 219 -13.21 11.08 10.14
CA HIS A 219 -12.37 12.01 9.39
C HIS A 219 -12.87 12.21 7.95
N ALA A 220 -13.31 11.13 7.29
CA ALA A 220 -13.75 11.17 5.90
C ALA A 220 -15.13 11.83 5.72
N GLN A 221 -16.02 11.70 6.71
CA GLN A 221 -17.41 12.19 6.67
C GLN A 221 -18.12 11.88 5.34
N ALA A 222 -18.01 10.64 4.90
CA ALA A 222 -18.53 10.17 3.63
C ALA A 222 -19.20 8.80 3.76
N THR A 223 -20.06 8.47 2.79
CA THR A 223 -20.64 7.13 2.67
C THR A 223 -19.52 6.08 2.63
N THR A 224 -19.66 5.00 3.39
CA THR A 224 -18.58 4.03 3.61
C THR A 224 -19.05 2.61 3.28
N LEU A 225 -18.23 1.85 2.55
CA LEU A 225 -18.41 0.42 2.33
C LEU A 225 -17.41 -0.37 3.18
N ILE A 226 -17.90 -1.26 4.04
CA ILE A 226 -17.11 -2.10 4.95
C ILE A 226 -17.19 -3.55 4.47
N LEU A 227 -16.09 -4.03 3.90
CA LEU A 227 -15.99 -5.41 3.44
C LEU A 227 -15.46 -6.31 4.56
N VAL A 228 -16.23 -7.34 4.89
CA VAL A 228 -15.90 -8.32 5.93
C VAL A 228 -16.00 -9.74 5.38
N THR A 229 -15.38 -10.70 6.08
CA THR A 229 -15.32 -12.09 5.64
C THR A 229 -16.58 -12.90 5.90
N ASN A 230 -17.44 -12.46 6.83
CA ASN A 230 -18.69 -13.14 7.17
C ASN A 230 -19.71 -12.19 7.85
N THR A 231 -20.95 -12.67 7.98
CA THR A 231 -22.07 -11.91 8.56
C THR A 231 -21.91 -11.62 10.05
N VAL A 232 -21.17 -12.45 10.80
CA VAL A 232 -20.90 -12.20 12.22
C VAL A 232 -20.01 -10.96 12.37
N ALA A 233 -18.96 -10.86 11.56
CA ALA A 233 -18.10 -9.68 11.51
C ALA A 233 -18.88 -8.44 11.07
N ALA A 234 -19.80 -8.56 10.11
CA ALA A 234 -20.64 -7.43 9.67
C ALA A 234 -21.47 -6.87 10.83
N ARG A 235 -22.10 -7.75 11.61
CA ARG A 235 -22.88 -7.36 12.78
C ARG A 235 -22.02 -6.76 13.89
N GLN A 236 -20.82 -7.29 14.11
CA GLN A 236 -19.86 -6.67 15.06
C GLN A 236 -19.48 -5.25 14.65
N TRP A 237 -19.26 -5.00 13.36
CA TRP A 237 -19.05 -3.64 12.85
C TRP A 237 -20.27 -2.76 13.07
N ARG A 238 -21.47 -3.23 12.71
CA ARG A 238 -22.71 -2.49 12.93
C ARG A 238 -22.88 -2.09 14.39
N ASP A 239 -22.77 -3.04 15.31
CA ASP A 239 -22.97 -2.81 16.74
C ASP A 239 -21.94 -1.83 17.32
N GLU A 240 -20.68 -1.93 16.90
CA GLU A 240 -19.64 -1.00 17.36
C GLU A 240 -19.81 0.40 16.75
N LEU A 241 -20.21 0.52 15.49
CA LEU A 241 -20.49 1.81 14.86
C LEU A 241 -21.66 2.52 15.55
N LEU A 242 -22.77 1.84 15.81
CA LEU A 242 -23.90 2.41 16.54
C LEU A 242 -23.52 2.88 17.95
N ARG A 243 -22.64 2.11 18.62
CA ARG A 243 -22.17 2.44 19.97
C ARG A 243 -21.19 3.61 19.98
N ARG A 244 -20.32 3.73 18.98
CA ARG A 244 -19.14 4.61 19.01
C ARG A 244 -19.23 5.81 18.10
N THR A 245 -20.27 5.93 17.28
CA THR A 245 -20.44 7.03 16.32
C THR A 245 -21.81 7.70 16.45
N SER A 246 -21.99 8.82 15.74
CA SER A 246 -23.27 9.52 15.57
C SER A 246 -24.30 8.78 14.73
N LEU A 247 -23.94 7.68 14.08
CA LEU A 247 -24.82 6.93 13.18
C LEU A 247 -26.02 6.32 13.91
N HIS A 248 -27.15 6.27 13.18
CA HIS A 248 -28.40 5.63 13.57
C HIS A 248 -28.58 4.30 12.82
N GLU A 249 -29.50 3.46 13.31
CA GLU A 249 -29.71 2.12 12.75
C GLU A 249 -30.14 2.13 11.28
N ASP A 250 -30.87 3.16 10.84
CA ASP A 250 -31.36 3.32 9.47
C ASP A 250 -30.30 3.83 8.49
N GLU A 251 -29.14 4.26 9.00
CA GLU A 251 -28.00 4.72 8.22
C GLU A 251 -27.01 3.57 7.89
N ILE A 252 -27.19 2.39 8.52
CA ILE A 252 -26.32 1.22 8.36
C ILE A 252 -27.08 0.06 7.72
N GLY A 253 -26.65 -0.36 6.54
CA GLY A 253 -27.19 -1.49 5.78
C GLY A 253 -26.38 -2.76 5.94
N GLU A 254 -26.98 -3.91 5.65
CA GLU A 254 -26.27 -5.19 5.51
C GLU A 254 -26.49 -5.73 4.09
N TYR A 255 -25.41 -5.91 3.34
CA TYR A 255 -25.43 -6.61 2.06
C TYR A 255 -24.80 -8.01 2.21
N SER A 256 -25.65 -9.02 2.38
CA SER A 256 -25.29 -10.43 2.56
C SER A 256 -26.19 -11.36 1.73
N GLY A 257 -25.97 -12.67 1.82
CA GLY A 257 -26.89 -13.64 1.20
C GLY A 257 -28.32 -13.57 1.77
N SER A 258 -28.46 -13.13 3.02
CA SER A 258 -29.74 -13.05 3.74
C SER A 258 -30.41 -11.69 3.70
N LYS A 259 -29.65 -10.60 3.52
CA LYS A 259 -30.15 -9.21 3.53
C LYS A 259 -29.52 -8.43 2.39
N LYS A 260 -30.27 -7.53 1.75
CA LYS A 260 -29.78 -6.71 0.63
C LYS A 260 -30.15 -5.26 0.86
N GLU A 261 -29.62 -4.70 1.93
CA GLU A 261 -29.91 -3.33 2.36
C GLU A 261 -28.70 -2.46 2.04
N ILE A 262 -28.84 -1.51 1.12
CA ILE A 262 -27.82 -0.50 0.80
C ILE A 262 -28.21 0.78 1.51
N ARG A 263 -27.28 1.33 2.30
CA ARG A 263 -27.44 2.57 3.10
C ARG A 263 -26.14 3.40 3.03
N PRO A 264 -26.10 4.63 3.58
CA PRO A 264 -24.89 5.44 3.60
C PRO A 264 -23.65 4.72 4.14
N VAL A 265 -23.83 3.83 5.13
CA VAL A 265 -22.81 2.85 5.53
C VAL A 265 -23.33 1.45 5.19
N THR A 266 -22.56 0.66 4.44
CA THR A 266 -22.94 -0.71 4.03
C THR A 266 -21.81 -1.71 4.28
#